data_AF-A0A7G5DTT4-F1
#
_entry.id   AF-A0A7G5DTT4-F1
#
_cell.length_a   1.000
_cell.length_b   1.000
_cell.length_c   1.000
_cell.angle_alpha   90.00
_cell.angle_beta   90.00
_cell.angle_gamma   90.00
#
_symmetry.space_group_name_H-M   'P 1'
#
loop_
_entity.id
_entity.type
_entity.pdbx_description
1 polymer ?
#
loop_
_entity_poly.entity_id
_entity_poly.type
_entity_poly.pdbx_seq_one_letter_code
_entity_poly.pdbx_strand_id
1 'polypeptide(L)'
;MTTPQIYGLFAMLTVAALAGFIFYCIGLRTGKAAGYEQGRTTGKHYWKKIVAGIRADLAEARDQLDIRTRDTASLRESMQHLERDLLQRLGAAAPLTPADQAVLLAVTDKLMLAASTFDSLNSPDHARTTRHLMAQVLGMADRLKIAAANTKPHPDSELIDFLATIANLKESDGEWCVELPVMFQPHRNANWREVIRHYQTELEKLENEHEEAQEAARDMEDAA
;
A
#
# COMPACT_ATOMS: atom_id res chain seq x y z
N MET A 1 7.16 113.47 5.05
CA MET A 1 6.31 112.38 5.58
C MET A 1 5.57 112.91 6.79
N THR A 2 4.24 112.86 6.77
CA THR A 2 3.44 113.29 7.94
C THR A 2 3.27 112.09 8.88
N THR A 3 3.33 112.33 10.19
CA THR A 3 3.17 111.34 11.27
C THR A 3 2.04 110.31 11.05
N PRO A 4 0.84 110.65 10.53
CA PRO A 4 -0.21 109.66 10.26
C PRO A 4 0.13 108.65 9.16
N GLN A 5 0.97 109.02 8.18
CA GLN A 5 1.36 108.11 7.10
C GLN A 5 2.27 106.98 7.62
N ILE A 6 3.13 107.28 8.60
CA ILE A 6 4.03 106.29 9.21
C ILE A 6 3.21 105.28 10.01
N TYR A 7 2.25 105.74 10.84
CA TYR A 7 1.36 104.84 11.58
C TYR A 7 0.47 103.98 10.67
N GLY A 8 -0.02 104.53 9.56
CA GLY A 8 -0.78 103.77 8.57
C GLY A 8 0.03 102.65 7.91
N LEU A 9 1.32 102.91 7.63
CA LEU A 9 2.22 101.92 7.03
C LEU A 9 2.56 100.78 7.99
N PHE A 10 2.81 101.09 9.27
CA PHE A 10 2.99 100.07 10.31
C PHE A 10 1.71 99.25 10.53
N ALA A 11 0.54 99.88 10.57
CA ALA A 11 -0.73 99.17 10.70
C ALA A 11 -0.96 98.19 9.53
N MET A 12 -0.77 98.64 8.28
CA MET A 12 -0.90 97.76 7.10
C MET A 12 0.09 96.60 7.13
N LEU A 13 1.34 96.85 7.52
CA LEU A 13 2.39 95.83 7.55
C LEU A 13 2.11 94.77 8.63
N THR A 14 1.62 95.19 9.80
CA THR A 14 1.21 94.26 10.87
C THR A 14 0.01 93.41 10.47
N VAL A 15 -0.99 93.98 9.79
CA VAL A 15 -2.17 93.23 9.31
C VAL A 15 -1.78 92.22 8.23
N ALA A 16 -0.90 92.60 7.30
CA ALA A 16 -0.40 91.70 6.26
C ALA A 16 0.41 90.52 6.87
N ALA A 17 1.25 90.79 7.87
CA ALA A 17 2.01 89.76 8.57
C ALA A 17 1.08 88.78 9.33
N LEU A 18 0.05 89.30 10.00
CA LEU A 18 -0.95 88.49 10.71
C LEU A 18 -1.75 87.60 9.75
N ALA A 19 -2.18 88.15 8.61
CA ALA A 19 -2.86 87.38 7.58
C ALA A 19 -1.96 86.25 7.03
N GLY A 20 -0.70 86.55 6.71
CA GLY A 20 0.28 85.57 6.25
C GLY A 20 0.49 84.44 7.27
N PHE A 21 0.58 84.76 8.56
CA PHE A 21 0.73 83.78 9.63
C PHE A 21 -0.50 82.87 9.77
N ILE A 22 -1.71 83.41 9.66
CA ILE A 22 -2.96 82.63 9.71
C ILE A 22 -3.03 81.66 8.52
N PHE A 23 -2.77 82.13 7.30
CA PHE A 23 -2.75 81.27 6.10
C PHE A 23 -1.68 80.17 6.20
N TYR A 24 -0.50 80.48 6.75
CA TYR A 24 0.55 79.49 7.00
C TYR A 24 0.10 78.41 8.00
N CYS A 25 -0.54 78.81 9.11
CA CYS A 25 -1.07 77.87 10.10
C CYS A 25 -2.18 76.98 9.54
N ILE A 26 -3.08 77.54 8.72
CA ILE A 26 -4.14 76.78 8.04
C ILE A 26 -3.53 75.78 7.05
N GLY A 27 -2.56 76.23 6.22
CA GLY A 27 -1.88 75.40 5.24
C GLY A 27 -1.10 74.22 5.85
N LEU A 28 -0.45 74.43 6.99
CA LEU A 28 0.22 73.34 7.72
C LEU A 28 -0.77 72.31 8.26
N ARG A 29 -1.93 72.75 8.75
CA ARG A 29 -2.95 71.85 9.32
C ARG A 29 -3.64 71.02 8.24
N THR A 30 -3.97 71.62 7.10
CA THR A 30 -4.52 70.92 5.95
C THR A 30 -3.49 69.99 5.29
N GLY A 31 -2.23 70.42 5.16
CA GLY A 31 -1.15 69.59 4.64
C GLY A 31 -0.88 68.34 5.48
N LYS A 32 -0.94 68.44 6.82
CA LYS A 32 -0.82 67.28 7.72
C LYS A 32 -1.99 66.30 7.57
N ALA A 33 -3.22 66.81 7.44
CA ALA A 33 -4.41 65.98 7.26
C ALA A 33 -4.36 65.24 5.91
N ALA A 34 -4.06 65.96 4.82
CA ALA A 34 -3.92 65.39 3.49
C ALA A 34 -2.79 64.36 3.41
N GLY A 35 -1.62 64.65 4.01
CA GLY A 35 -0.50 63.72 4.06
C GLY A 35 -0.80 62.46 4.87
N TYR A 36 -1.54 62.58 5.98
CA TYR A 36 -1.98 61.43 6.77
C TYR A 36 -2.96 60.54 5.99
N GLU A 37 -3.94 61.15 5.30
CA GLU A 37 -4.92 60.42 4.50
C GLU A 37 -4.29 59.73 3.28
N GLN A 38 -3.35 60.42 2.61
CA GLN A 38 -2.56 59.85 1.51
C GLN A 38 -1.65 58.71 1.98
N GLY A 39 -0.98 58.86 3.14
CA GLY A 39 -0.16 57.80 3.74
C GLY A 39 -1.00 56.59 4.14
N ARG A 40 -2.19 56.83 4.74
CA ARG A 40 -3.12 55.77 5.16
C ARG A 40 -3.66 54.98 3.98
N THR A 41 -4.08 55.66 2.91
CA THR A 41 -4.60 55.01 1.70
C THR A 41 -3.51 54.22 0.98
N THR A 42 -2.32 54.81 0.82
CA THR A 42 -1.16 54.16 0.20
C THR A 42 -0.74 52.91 0.99
N GLY A 43 -0.64 53.03 2.32
CA GLY A 43 -0.36 51.90 3.21
C GLY A 43 -1.42 50.80 3.08
N LYS A 44 -2.71 51.16 3.06
CA LYS A 44 -3.81 50.19 2.87
C LYS A 44 -3.70 49.45 1.54
N HIS A 45 -3.38 50.15 0.44
CA HIS A 45 -3.20 49.52 -0.87
C HIS A 45 -1.99 48.59 -0.91
N TYR A 46 -0.87 49.01 -0.32
CA TYR A 46 0.34 48.21 -0.22
C TYR A 46 0.10 46.92 0.57
N TRP A 47 -0.49 47.03 1.78
CA TRP A 47 -0.83 45.88 2.60
C TRP A 47 -1.84 44.95 1.94
N LYS A 48 -2.86 45.50 1.27
CA LYS A 48 -3.84 44.69 0.55
C LYS A 48 -3.18 43.83 -0.54
N LYS A 49 -2.21 44.40 -1.27
CA LYS A 49 -1.47 43.66 -2.32
C LYS A 49 -0.63 42.53 -1.72
N ILE A 50 0.10 42.80 -0.64
CA ILE A 50 0.92 41.78 0.04
C ILE A 50 0.04 40.65 0.57
N VAL A 51 -1.03 40.98 1.29
CA VAL A 51 -1.94 39.98 1.86
C VAL A 51 -2.62 39.16 0.78
N ALA A 52 -2.99 39.78 -0.35
CA ALA A 52 -3.53 39.06 -1.49
C ALA A 52 -2.51 38.08 -2.11
N GLY A 53 -1.25 38.50 -2.27
CA GLY A 53 -0.16 37.64 -2.73
C GLY A 53 0.05 36.44 -1.81
N ILE A 54 0.22 36.68 -0.51
CA ILE A 54 0.41 35.61 0.48
C ILE A 54 -0.77 34.62 0.47
N ARG A 55 -2.01 35.10 0.30
CA ARG A 55 -3.18 34.23 0.21
C ARG A 55 -3.16 33.37 -1.05
N ALA A 56 -2.71 33.91 -2.18
CA ALA A 56 -2.57 33.16 -3.43
C ALA A 56 -1.48 32.10 -3.29
N ASP A 57 -0.30 32.46 -2.75
CA ASP A 57 0.81 31.53 -2.54
C ASP A 57 0.42 30.39 -1.59
N LEU A 58 -0.34 30.70 -0.53
CA LEU A 58 -0.84 29.70 0.43
C LEU A 58 -1.89 28.78 -0.22
N ALA A 59 -2.75 29.32 -1.09
CA ALA A 59 -3.68 28.50 -1.86
C ALA A 59 -2.93 27.54 -2.80
N GLU A 60 -1.94 28.03 -3.54
CA GLU A 60 -1.11 27.20 -4.41
C GLU A 60 -0.36 26.11 -3.64
N ALA A 61 0.23 26.45 -2.49
CA ALA A 61 0.91 25.47 -1.64
C ALA A 61 -0.04 24.38 -1.10
N ARG A 62 -1.29 24.74 -0.80
CA ARG A 62 -2.32 23.76 -0.39
C ARG A 62 -2.69 22.84 -1.55
N ASP A 63 -2.90 23.38 -2.74
CA ASP A 63 -3.23 22.58 -3.92
C ASP A 63 -2.10 21.59 -4.25
N GLN A 64 -0.83 22.03 -4.13
CA GLN A 64 0.33 21.15 -4.30
C GLN A 64 0.40 20.04 -3.25
N LEU A 65 0.07 20.34 -1.99
CA LEU A 65 0.00 19.33 -0.93
C LEU A 65 -1.10 18.31 -1.18
N ASP A 66 -2.27 18.75 -1.65
CA ASP A 66 -3.39 17.87 -1.97
C ASP A 66 -3.05 16.93 -3.14
N ILE A 67 -2.40 17.44 -4.18
CA ILE A 67 -1.91 16.62 -5.31
C ILE A 67 -0.93 15.56 -4.81
N ARG A 68 0.11 15.96 -4.07
CA ARG A 68 1.10 15.01 -3.52
C ARG A 68 0.46 13.98 -2.59
N THR A 69 -0.53 14.39 -1.81
CA THR A 69 -1.23 13.48 -0.90
C THR A 69 -1.99 12.41 -1.69
N ARG A 70 -2.68 12.79 -2.77
CA ARG A 70 -3.34 11.83 -3.68
C ARG A 70 -2.34 10.90 -4.36
N ASP A 71 -1.22 11.43 -4.84
CA ASP A 71 -0.16 10.63 -5.48
C ASP A 71 0.45 9.62 -4.50
N THR A 72 0.71 10.01 -3.25
CA THR A 72 1.22 9.08 -2.24
C THR A 72 0.19 8.01 -1.86
N ALA A 73 -1.11 8.34 -1.89
CA ALA A 73 -2.18 7.38 -1.64
C ALA A 73 -2.28 6.35 -2.78
N SER A 74 -2.25 6.80 -4.04
CA SER A 74 -2.29 5.90 -5.20
C SER A 74 -1.02 5.03 -5.29
N LEU A 75 0.15 5.58 -4.96
CA LEU A 75 1.39 4.81 -4.86
C LEU A 75 1.29 3.72 -3.78
N ARG A 76 0.73 4.02 -2.61
CA ARG A 76 0.51 2.99 -1.56
C ARG A 76 -0.42 1.89 -2.04
N GLU A 77 -1.51 2.24 -2.71
CA GLU A 77 -2.45 1.25 -3.24
C GLU A 77 -1.78 0.34 -4.28
N SER A 78 -1.06 0.92 -5.24
CA SER A 78 -0.30 0.14 -6.23
C SER A 78 0.77 -0.76 -5.61
N MET A 79 1.48 -0.29 -4.58
CA MET A 79 2.43 -1.12 -3.83
C MET A 79 1.75 -2.29 -3.12
N GLN A 80 0.57 -2.08 -2.52
CA GLN A 80 -0.18 -3.17 -1.89
C GLN A 80 -0.64 -4.22 -2.90
N HIS A 81 -1.04 -3.80 -4.11
CA HIS A 81 -1.38 -4.72 -5.18
C HIS A 81 -0.17 -5.52 -5.67
N LEU A 82 0.98 -4.84 -5.85
CA LEU A 82 2.24 -5.50 -6.23
C LEU A 82 2.70 -6.49 -5.15
N GLU A 83 2.61 -6.13 -3.87
CA GLU A 83 2.95 -7.02 -2.75
C GLU A 83 2.06 -8.27 -2.76
N ARG A 84 0.75 -8.12 -2.99
CA ARG A 84 -0.17 -9.26 -3.11
C ARG A 84 0.17 -10.16 -4.29
N ASP A 85 0.42 -9.59 -5.47
CA ASP A 85 0.77 -10.37 -6.67
C ASP A 85 2.11 -11.11 -6.46
N LEU A 86 3.12 -10.44 -5.88
CA LEU A 86 4.39 -11.07 -5.54
C LEU A 86 4.23 -12.18 -4.51
N LEU A 87 3.44 -11.97 -3.45
CA LEU A 87 3.15 -13.01 -2.45
C LEU A 87 2.40 -14.19 -3.06
N GLN A 88 1.48 -13.94 -3.98
CA GLN A 88 0.75 -14.98 -4.69
C GLN A 88 1.67 -15.79 -5.61
N ARG A 89 2.59 -15.12 -6.33
CA ARG A 89 3.60 -15.78 -7.18
C ARG A 89 4.65 -16.53 -6.36
N LEU A 90 5.08 -15.98 -5.22
CA LEU A 90 5.98 -16.67 -4.29
C LEU A 90 5.33 -17.92 -3.69
N GLY A 91 4.05 -17.82 -3.29
CA GLY A 91 3.28 -18.96 -2.83
C GLY A 91 3.11 -20.05 -3.90
N ALA A 92 3.10 -19.68 -5.19
CA ALA A 92 3.06 -20.62 -6.30
C ALA A 92 4.44 -21.22 -6.65
N ALA A 93 5.53 -20.47 -6.45
CA ALA A 93 6.89 -20.86 -6.85
C ALA A 93 7.62 -21.75 -5.84
N ALA A 94 7.25 -21.69 -4.56
CA ALA A 94 7.78 -22.56 -3.52
C ALA A 94 6.69 -22.83 -2.47
N PRO A 95 6.04 -24.01 -2.49
CA PRO A 95 5.09 -24.36 -1.45
C PRO A 95 5.86 -24.50 -0.13
N LEU A 96 5.83 -23.44 0.67
CA LEU A 96 6.41 -23.44 2.01
C LEU A 96 5.74 -24.54 2.83
N THR A 97 6.57 -25.45 3.32
CA THR A 97 6.14 -26.67 3.97
C THR A 97 5.80 -26.40 5.45
N PRO A 98 5.01 -27.26 6.10
CA PRO A 98 4.83 -27.19 7.55
C PRO A 98 6.17 -27.28 8.33
N ALA A 99 7.21 -27.86 7.74
CA ALA A 99 8.56 -27.85 8.32
C ALA A 99 9.15 -26.43 8.38
N ASP A 100 8.93 -25.60 7.35
CA ASP A 100 9.40 -24.21 7.33
C ASP A 100 8.68 -23.36 8.38
N GLN A 101 7.40 -23.62 8.62
CA GLN A 101 6.65 -22.99 9.71
C GLN A 101 7.25 -23.35 11.08
N ALA A 102 7.60 -24.61 11.29
CA ALA A 102 8.23 -25.04 12.55
C ALA A 102 9.60 -24.37 12.74
N VAL A 103 10.37 -24.17 11.68
CA VAL A 103 11.65 -23.44 11.73
C VAL A 103 11.43 -21.97 12.12
N LEU A 104 10.43 -21.28 11.56
CA LEU A 104 10.13 -19.89 11.93
C LEU A 104 9.68 -19.76 13.39
N LEU A 105 8.91 -20.71 13.91
CA LEU A 105 8.55 -20.74 15.33
C LEU A 105 9.79 -20.93 16.22
N ALA A 106 10.68 -21.86 15.85
CA ALA A 106 11.94 -22.06 16.58
C ALA A 106 12.86 -20.82 16.53
N VAL A 107 12.87 -20.07 15.43
CA VAL A 107 13.57 -18.78 15.34
C VAL A 107 12.95 -17.74 16.27
N THR A 108 11.62 -17.73 16.38
CA THR A 108 10.90 -16.82 17.28
C THR A 108 11.29 -17.08 18.74
N ASP A 109 11.37 -18.33 19.16
CA ASP A 109 11.83 -18.71 20.51
C ASP A 109 13.27 -18.26 20.78
N LYS A 110 14.17 -18.40 19.79
CA LYS A 110 15.54 -17.91 19.88
C LYS A 110 15.61 -16.38 20.00
N LEU A 111 14.77 -15.67 19.26
CA LEU A 111 14.69 -14.21 19.34
C LEU A 111 14.12 -13.76 20.69
N MET A 112 13.16 -14.48 21.26
CA MET A 112 12.65 -14.21 22.60
C MET A 112 13.76 -14.36 23.65
N LEU A 113 14.56 -15.43 23.57
CA LEU A 113 15.71 -15.64 24.45
C LEU A 113 16.81 -14.58 24.24
N ALA A 114 17.07 -14.18 23.01
CA ALA A 114 18.03 -13.11 22.72
C ALA A 114 17.55 -11.77 23.27
N ALA A 115 16.26 -11.44 23.16
CA ALA A 115 15.69 -10.22 23.70
C ALA A 115 15.81 -10.15 25.24
N SER A 116 15.50 -11.25 25.94
CA SER A 116 15.67 -11.32 27.39
C SER A 116 17.14 -11.25 27.82
N THR A 117 18.05 -11.78 27.01
CA THR A 117 19.50 -11.63 27.22
C THR A 117 19.94 -10.18 27.03
N PHE A 118 19.43 -9.46 26.03
CA PHE A 118 19.75 -8.04 25.86
C PHE A 118 19.18 -7.16 26.97
N ASP A 119 17.99 -7.48 27.49
CA ASP A 119 17.47 -6.78 28.68
C ASP A 119 18.38 -7.01 29.91
N SER A 120 18.85 -8.24 30.12
CA SER A 120 19.74 -8.56 31.26
C SER A 120 21.12 -7.93 31.14
N LEU A 121 21.60 -7.73 29.91
CA LEU A 121 22.83 -6.99 29.60
C LEU A 121 22.63 -5.46 29.58
N ASN A 122 21.47 -4.96 29.98
CA ASN A 122 21.13 -3.54 30.01
C ASN A 122 21.28 -2.85 28.64
N SER A 123 20.90 -3.55 27.57
CA SER A 123 20.91 -3.04 26.20
C SER A 123 19.48 -2.95 25.63
N PRO A 124 18.72 -1.91 26.00
CA PRO A 124 17.29 -1.83 25.69
C PRO A 124 17.00 -1.66 24.20
N ASP A 125 17.89 -1.00 23.44
CA ASP A 125 17.71 -0.81 22.00
C ASP A 125 17.83 -2.13 21.24
N HIS A 126 18.80 -2.97 21.61
CA HIS A 126 18.93 -4.31 21.03
C HIS A 126 17.75 -5.19 21.41
N ALA A 127 17.33 -5.18 22.68
CA ALA A 127 16.15 -5.92 23.10
C ALA A 127 14.87 -5.48 22.36
N ARG A 128 14.71 -4.18 22.10
CA ARG A 128 13.59 -3.64 21.32
C ARG A 128 13.64 -4.12 19.86
N THR A 129 14.79 -4.04 19.21
CA THR A 129 14.96 -4.52 17.83
C THR A 129 14.71 -6.02 17.73
N THR A 130 15.21 -6.80 18.68
CA THR A 130 14.98 -8.26 18.71
C THR A 130 13.49 -8.60 18.88
N ARG A 131 12.76 -7.90 19.75
CA ARG A 131 11.30 -8.06 19.86
C ARG A 131 10.55 -7.68 18.58
N HIS A 132 11.00 -6.65 17.88
CA HIS A 132 10.42 -6.26 16.60
C HIS A 132 10.62 -7.35 15.54
N LEU A 133 11.83 -7.91 15.43
CA LEU A 133 12.12 -9.03 14.54
C LEU A 133 11.29 -10.26 14.92
N MET A 134 11.15 -10.56 16.21
CA MET A 134 10.30 -11.64 16.71
C MET A 134 8.86 -11.49 16.22
N ALA A 135 8.27 -10.29 16.32
CA ALA A 135 6.92 -10.02 15.84
C ALA A 135 6.78 -10.19 14.31
N GLN A 136 7.80 -9.81 13.54
CA GLN A 136 7.81 -10.01 12.08
C GLN A 136 7.85 -11.49 11.70
N VAL A 137 8.72 -12.27 12.35
CA VAL A 137 8.86 -13.72 12.09
C VAL A 137 7.58 -14.46 12.48
N LEU A 138 6.97 -14.10 13.60
CA LEU A 138 5.70 -14.68 14.02
C LEU A 138 4.58 -14.35 13.02
N GLY A 139 4.53 -13.11 12.53
CA GLY A 139 3.60 -12.72 11.46
C GLY A 139 3.82 -13.50 10.16
N MET A 140 5.06 -13.86 9.82
CA MET A 140 5.36 -14.75 8.68
C MET A 140 4.86 -16.18 8.93
N ALA A 141 5.09 -16.73 10.12
CA ALA A 141 4.61 -18.07 10.49
C ALA A 141 3.08 -18.18 10.44
N ASP A 142 2.36 -17.15 10.90
CA ASP A 142 0.89 -17.11 10.83
C ASP A 142 0.38 -17.01 9.38
N ARG A 143 1.02 -16.18 8.56
CA ARG A 143 0.69 -16.08 7.13
C ARG A 143 0.92 -17.41 6.41
N LEU A 144 1.97 -18.15 6.75
CA LEU A 144 2.20 -19.50 6.23
C LEU A 144 1.12 -20.48 6.66
N LYS A 145 0.70 -20.44 7.93
CA LYS A 145 -0.40 -21.28 8.41
C LYS A 145 -1.69 -21.03 7.61
N ILE A 146 -2.00 -19.76 7.37
CA ILE A 146 -3.16 -19.35 6.58
C ILE A 146 -2.99 -19.75 5.11
N ALA A 147 -1.79 -19.62 4.55
CA ALA A 147 -1.50 -20.03 3.18
C ALA A 147 -1.62 -21.54 3.01
N ALA A 148 -1.08 -22.35 3.93
CA ALA A 148 -1.19 -23.80 3.96
C ALA A 148 -2.64 -24.28 4.15
N ALA A 149 -3.48 -23.52 4.88
CA ALA A 149 -4.91 -23.80 4.98
C ALA A 149 -5.68 -23.41 3.71
N ASN A 150 -5.17 -22.48 2.90
CA ASN A 150 -5.80 -21.95 1.69
C ASN A 150 -5.13 -22.40 0.39
N THR A 151 -4.13 -23.29 0.45
CA THR A 151 -3.62 -24.00 -0.72
C THR A 151 -4.75 -24.87 -1.25
N LYS A 152 -5.57 -24.26 -2.11
CA LYS A 152 -6.44 -25.01 -3.01
C LYS A 152 -5.50 -25.89 -3.82
N PRO A 153 -5.72 -27.22 -3.86
CA PRO A 153 -4.99 -28.06 -4.77
C PRO A 153 -5.11 -27.45 -6.17
N HIS A 154 -4.00 -27.40 -6.91
CA HIS A 154 -4.00 -27.00 -8.30
C HIS A 154 -5.17 -27.72 -9.00
N PRO A 155 -5.94 -27.07 -9.90
CA PRO A 155 -7.11 -27.69 -10.52
C PRO A 155 -6.77 -28.96 -11.33
N ASP A 156 -5.48 -29.24 -11.53
CA ASP A 156 -4.96 -30.44 -12.18
C ASP A 156 -4.19 -31.38 -11.21
N SER A 157 -4.23 -31.16 -9.90
CA SER A 157 -3.55 -32.04 -8.92
C SER A 157 -4.08 -33.47 -9.00
N GLU A 158 -5.40 -33.62 -9.13
CA GLU A 158 -6.06 -34.92 -9.35
C GLU A 158 -5.57 -35.60 -10.64
N LEU A 159 -5.32 -34.83 -11.71
CA LEU A 159 -4.76 -35.36 -12.95
C LEU A 159 -3.29 -35.73 -12.81
N ILE A 160 -2.50 -34.91 -12.12
CA ILE A 160 -1.08 -35.15 -11.91
C ILE A 160 -0.89 -36.43 -11.08
N ASP A 161 -1.66 -36.60 -10.01
CA ASP A 161 -1.60 -37.78 -9.14
C ASP A 161 -2.11 -39.04 -9.87
N PHE A 162 -3.20 -38.91 -10.64
CA PHE A 162 -3.71 -40.00 -11.48
C PHE A 162 -2.71 -40.42 -12.56
N LEU A 163 -2.13 -39.45 -13.28
CA LEU A 163 -1.10 -39.73 -14.28
C LEU A 163 0.15 -40.33 -13.63
N ALA A 164 0.59 -39.83 -12.47
CA ALA A 164 1.72 -40.42 -11.75
C ALA A 164 1.46 -41.88 -11.32
N THR A 165 0.20 -42.25 -11.08
CA THR A 165 -0.19 -43.60 -10.65
C THR A 165 -0.32 -44.57 -11.82
N ILE A 166 -0.74 -44.10 -13.01
CA ILE A 166 -1.10 -44.97 -14.15
C ILE A 166 -0.13 -44.90 -15.31
N ALA A 167 0.63 -43.79 -15.45
CA ALA A 167 1.56 -43.61 -16.55
C ALA A 167 2.76 -44.55 -16.42
N ASN A 168 2.84 -45.54 -17.31
CA ASN A 168 4.10 -46.23 -17.57
C ASN A 168 4.91 -45.38 -18.55
N LEU A 169 6.00 -44.79 -18.06
CA LEU A 169 6.97 -44.08 -18.89
C LEU A 169 7.77 -45.09 -19.70
N LYS A 170 7.69 -44.98 -21.03
CA LYS A 170 8.60 -45.70 -21.94
C LYS A 170 9.35 -44.71 -22.80
N GLU A 171 10.64 -44.95 -22.94
CA GLU A 171 11.47 -44.25 -23.90
C GLU A 171 11.35 -44.97 -25.25
N SER A 172 10.87 -44.25 -26.26
CA SER A 172 10.75 -44.75 -27.63
C SER A 172 11.38 -43.72 -28.56
N ASP A 173 12.36 -44.14 -29.37
CA ASP A 173 13.06 -43.30 -30.35
C ASP A 173 13.65 -41.98 -29.81
N GLY A 174 14.11 -41.97 -28.55
CA GLY A 174 14.75 -40.81 -27.93
C GLY A 174 13.78 -39.76 -27.37
N GLU A 175 12.48 -40.04 -27.38
CA GLU A 175 11.45 -39.24 -26.72
C GLU A 175 10.79 -40.06 -25.59
N TRP A 176 10.50 -39.39 -24.47
CA TRP A 176 9.76 -39.98 -23.36
C TRP A 176 8.26 -39.93 -23.68
N CYS A 177 7.68 -41.09 -23.94
CA CYS A 177 6.26 -41.23 -24.19
C CYS A 177 5.56 -41.81 -22.95
N VAL A 178 4.40 -41.24 -22.63
CA VAL A 178 3.50 -41.81 -21.62
C VAL A 178 2.59 -42.80 -22.32
N GLU A 179 2.80 -44.10 -22.08
CA GLU A 179 1.83 -45.12 -22.52
C GLU A 179 0.68 -45.15 -21.52
N LEU A 180 -0.45 -44.58 -21.93
CA LEU A 180 -1.72 -44.80 -21.26
C LEU A 180 -2.25 -46.19 -21.61
N PRO A 181 -2.86 -46.94 -20.67
CA PRO A 181 -3.42 -48.26 -20.96
C PRO A 181 -4.47 -48.19 -22.09
N VAL A 182 -4.50 -49.24 -22.92
CA VAL A 182 -5.21 -49.34 -24.22
C VAL A 182 -6.70 -48.96 -24.19
N MET A 183 -7.33 -48.95 -23.01
CA MET A 183 -8.72 -48.48 -22.85
C MET A 183 -8.90 -46.97 -23.01
N PHE A 184 -7.85 -46.15 -22.91
CA PHE A 184 -7.90 -44.69 -23.10
C PHE A 184 -7.96 -44.32 -24.60
N GLN A 185 -9.15 -44.47 -25.22
CA GLN A 185 -9.41 -43.86 -26.53
C GLN A 185 -10.27 -42.60 -26.34
N PRO A 186 -9.66 -41.40 -26.22
CA PRO A 186 -10.45 -40.19 -26.09
C PRO A 186 -11.25 -39.95 -27.37
N HIS A 187 -12.57 -39.81 -27.23
CA HIS A 187 -13.39 -39.25 -28.30
C HIS A 187 -12.85 -37.86 -28.65
N ARG A 188 -12.81 -37.54 -29.96
CA ARG A 188 -12.05 -36.43 -30.57
C ARG A 188 -12.29 -35.03 -29.98
N ASN A 189 -13.28 -34.84 -29.10
CA ASN A 189 -13.66 -33.58 -28.46
C ASN A 189 -13.99 -33.70 -26.95
N ALA A 190 -13.62 -34.80 -26.28
CA ALA A 190 -13.96 -34.97 -24.86
C ALA A 190 -13.02 -34.16 -23.95
N ASN A 191 -13.60 -33.51 -22.93
CA ASN A 191 -12.82 -32.87 -21.88
C ASN A 191 -12.08 -33.96 -21.10
N TRP A 192 -10.74 -33.92 -21.09
CA TRP A 192 -9.90 -34.93 -20.46
C TRP A 192 -10.27 -35.17 -18.98
N ARG A 193 -10.83 -34.17 -18.28
CA ARG A 193 -11.29 -34.29 -16.88
C ARG A 193 -12.46 -35.25 -16.72
N GLU A 194 -13.42 -35.15 -17.64
CA GLU A 194 -14.61 -36.01 -17.63
C GLU A 194 -14.22 -37.45 -17.99
N VAL A 195 -13.28 -37.58 -18.93
CA VAL A 195 -12.70 -38.85 -19.33
C VAL A 195 -12.03 -39.53 -18.13
N ILE A 196 -11.15 -38.83 -17.39
CA ILE A 196 -10.47 -39.39 -16.22
C ILE A 196 -11.45 -39.78 -15.10
N ARG A 197 -12.45 -38.94 -14.78
CA ARG A 197 -13.45 -39.27 -13.76
C ARG A 197 -14.29 -40.48 -14.13
N HIS A 198 -14.64 -40.61 -15.40
CA HIS A 198 -15.36 -41.77 -15.90
C HIS A 198 -14.54 -43.04 -15.69
N TYR A 199 -13.25 -43.01 -16.04
CA TYR A 199 -12.35 -44.14 -15.84
C TYR A 199 -12.09 -44.46 -14.36
N GLN A 200 -11.94 -43.48 -13.49
CA GLN A 200 -11.84 -43.73 -12.04
C GLN A 200 -13.09 -44.48 -11.54
N THR A 201 -14.27 -44.06 -11.98
CA THR A 201 -15.53 -44.72 -11.63
C THR A 201 -15.62 -46.15 -12.21
N GLU A 202 -15.09 -46.39 -13.42
CA GLU A 202 -15.05 -47.73 -14.01
C GLU A 202 -14.03 -48.65 -13.32
N LEU A 203 -12.88 -48.12 -12.91
CA LEU A 203 -11.87 -48.87 -12.16
C LEU A 203 -12.39 -49.27 -10.78
N GLU A 204 -13.03 -48.35 -10.05
CA GLU A 204 -13.66 -48.66 -8.76
C GLU A 204 -14.73 -49.74 -8.90
N LYS A 205 -15.50 -49.73 -9.99
CA LYS A 205 -16.49 -50.78 -10.27
C LYS A 205 -15.84 -52.13 -10.54
N LEU A 206 -14.80 -52.16 -11.36
CA LEU A 206 -14.08 -53.40 -11.66
C LEU A 206 -13.39 -53.99 -10.43
N GLU A 207 -12.85 -53.14 -9.55
CA GLU A 207 -12.24 -53.57 -8.29
C GLU A 207 -13.29 -54.17 -7.35
N ASN A 208 -14.43 -53.50 -7.18
CA ASN A 208 -15.57 -54.02 -6.40
C ASN A 208 -16.11 -55.34 -6.99
N GLU A 209 -16.27 -55.44 -8.32
CA GLU A 209 -16.71 -56.68 -8.98
C GLU A 209 -15.69 -57.82 -8.78
N HIS A 210 -14.39 -57.50 -8.71
CA HIS A 210 -13.35 -58.50 -8.47
C HIS A 210 -13.31 -58.95 -7.02
N GLU A 211 -13.53 -58.05 -6.07
CA GLU A 211 -13.69 -58.38 -4.64
C GLU A 211 -14.92 -59.25 -4.39
N GLU A 212 -16.07 -58.88 -4.96
CA GLU A 212 -17.30 -59.69 -4.88
C GLU A 212 -17.12 -61.09 -5.49
N ALA A 213 -16.42 -61.20 -6.61
CA ALA A 213 -16.10 -62.48 -7.22
C ALA A 213 -15.13 -63.33 -6.38
N GLN A 214 -14.19 -62.70 -5.68
CA GLN A 214 -13.27 -63.39 -4.77
C GLN A 214 -13.96 -63.85 -3.49
N GLU A 215 -14.88 -63.06 -2.94
CA GLU A 215 -15.70 -63.46 -1.80
C GLU A 215 -16.64 -64.62 -2.15
N ALA A 216 -17.33 -64.55 -3.31
CA ALA A 216 -18.16 -65.64 -3.79
C ALA A 216 -17.37 -66.94 -4.04
N ALA A 217 -16.12 -66.84 -4.49
CA ALA A 217 -15.24 -67.99 -4.67
C ALA A 217 -14.81 -68.62 -3.33
N ARG A 218 -14.55 -67.80 -2.30
CA ARG A 218 -14.22 -68.28 -0.95
C ARG A 218 -15.42 -68.97 -0.29
N ASP A 219 -16.61 -68.38 -0.41
CA ASP A 219 -17.84 -68.97 0.13
C ASP A 219 -18.19 -70.31 -0.52
N MET A 220 -17.83 -70.51 -1.80
CA MET A 220 -17.98 -71.79 -2.50
C MET A 220 -16.94 -72.84 -2.06
N GLU A 221 -15.72 -72.41 -1.69
CA GLU A 221 -14.66 -73.30 -1.21
C GLU A 221 -14.94 -73.78 0.23
N ASP A 222 -15.54 -72.93 1.07
CA ASP A 222 -15.95 -73.28 2.44
C ASP A 222 -17.23 -74.16 2.49
N ALA A 223 -18.00 -74.22 1.41
CA ALA A 223 -19.22 -75.02 1.29
C ALA A 223 -19.02 -76.43 0.68
N ALA A 224 -17.80 -76.75 0.21
CA ALA A 224 -17.43 -78.01 -0.43
C ALA A 224 -16.72 -78.98 0.53
#